data_AF-A0A7W1I164-F1
#
_entry.id   AF-A0A7W1I164-F1
#
_cell.length_a   1.000
_cell.length_b   1.000
_cell.length_c   1.000
_cell.angle_alpha   90.00
_cell.angle_beta   90.00
_cell.angle_gamma   90.00
#
_symmetry.space_group_name_H-M   'P 1'
#
loop_
_entity.id
_entity.type
_entity.pdbx_description
1 polymer ?
#
loop_
_entity_poly.entity_id
_entity_poly.type
_entity_poly.pdbx_seq_one_letter_code
_entity_poly.pdbx_strand_id
1 'polypeptide(L)'
;MEDKERVEVLEAALAQMLKPIKGILFSVIIKALAERQVLQINKSDPADEDLVLRLEKAILICAAELESKPVRRPRPNEVGNDVEAYVMRALPQVGLNAARPTSAAGAGKSTGYPDI
;
A
#
# COMPACT_ATOMS: atom_id res chain seq x y z
N MET A 1 50.14 -2.02 0.57
CA MET A 1 48.86 -2.71 0.36
C MET A 1 48.91 -3.18 -1.08
N GLU A 2 49.06 -4.49 -1.27
CA GLU A 2 49.14 -5.07 -2.62
C GLU A 2 47.84 -4.75 -3.36
N ASP A 3 47.91 -4.50 -4.67
CA ASP A 3 46.74 -4.09 -5.46
C ASP A 3 45.57 -5.09 -5.33
N LYS A 4 45.87 -6.36 -5.07
CA LYS A 4 44.88 -7.40 -4.80
C LYS A 4 44.10 -7.17 -3.50
N GLU A 5 44.77 -6.85 -2.38
CA GLU A 5 44.09 -6.52 -1.11
C GLU A 5 43.20 -5.29 -1.26
N ARG A 6 43.65 -4.28 -2.02
CA ARG A 6 42.84 -3.07 -2.27
C ARG A 6 41.58 -3.40 -3.06
N VAL A 7 41.69 -4.24 -4.10
CA VAL A 7 40.54 -4.68 -4.90
C VAL A 7 39.57 -5.48 -4.05
N GLU A 8 40.05 -6.43 -3.23
CA GLU A 8 39.19 -7.24 -2.36
C GLU A 8 38.43 -6.39 -1.32
N VAL A 9 39.09 -5.38 -0.73
CA VAL A 9 38.44 -4.43 0.19
C VAL A 9 37.35 -3.61 -0.53
N LEU A 10 37.61 -3.15 -1.75
CA LEU A 10 36.66 -2.37 -2.54
C LEU A 10 35.46 -3.23 -3.00
N GLU A 11 35.70 -4.46 -3.44
CA GLU A 11 34.65 -5.41 -3.81
C GLU A 11 33.75 -5.75 -2.61
N ALA A 12 34.34 -5.97 -1.43
CA ALA A 12 33.58 -6.21 -0.20
C ALA A 12 32.72 -5.01 0.20
N ALA A 13 33.26 -3.80 0.09
CA ALA A 13 32.52 -2.56 0.37
C ALA A 13 31.34 -2.38 -0.61
N LEU A 14 31.57 -2.56 -1.91
CA LEU A 14 30.51 -2.51 -2.93
C LEU A 14 29.43 -3.58 -2.69
N ALA A 15 29.83 -4.81 -2.37
CA ALA A 15 28.90 -5.89 -2.07
C ALA A 15 27.99 -5.56 -0.88
N GLN A 16 28.49 -4.82 0.12
CA GLN A 16 27.70 -4.37 1.26
C GLN A 16 26.73 -3.25 0.90
N MET A 17 27.12 -2.33 0.02
CA MET A 17 26.25 -1.25 -0.48
C MET A 17 25.14 -1.77 -1.42
N LEU A 18 25.42 -2.85 -2.15
CA LEU A 18 24.47 -3.48 -3.09
C LEU A 18 23.48 -4.41 -2.40
N LYS A 19 23.70 -4.76 -1.12
CA LYS A 19 22.72 -5.53 -0.36
C LYS A 19 21.47 -4.68 -0.17
N PRO A 20 20.29 -5.17 -0.64
CA PRO A 20 19.04 -4.46 -0.40
C PRO A 20 18.86 -4.23 1.10
N ILE A 21 18.64 -2.99 1.50
CA ILE A 21 18.44 -2.69 2.91
C ILE A 21 17.08 -3.29 3.30
N LYS A 22 17.11 -4.32 4.14
CA LYS A 22 15.93 -5.01 4.65
C LYS A 22 15.68 -4.57 6.10
N GLY A 23 14.42 -4.61 6.52
CA GLY A 23 14.04 -4.32 7.91
C GLY A 23 13.93 -2.83 8.27
N ILE A 24 14.02 -1.93 7.28
CA ILE A 24 13.63 -0.52 7.51
C ILE A 24 12.10 -0.46 7.58
N LEU A 25 11.57 0.22 8.61
CA LEU A 25 10.15 0.47 8.72
C LEU A 25 9.64 1.32 7.54
N PHE A 26 8.49 0.95 7.00
CA PHE A 26 7.83 1.69 5.92
C PHE A 26 7.70 3.19 6.23
N SER A 27 7.34 3.54 7.46
CA SER A 27 7.21 4.94 7.89
C SER A 27 8.52 5.73 7.79
N VAL A 28 9.67 5.10 8.03
CA VAL A 28 10.99 5.72 7.88
C VAL A 28 11.31 5.96 6.41
N ILE A 29 10.98 4.99 5.54
CA ILE A 29 11.17 5.12 4.09
C ILE A 29 10.32 6.27 3.55
N ILE A 30 9.03 6.33 3.89
CA ILE A 30 8.14 7.41 3.44
C ILE A 30 8.62 8.77 3.93
N LYS A 31 9.08 8.87 5.18
CA LYS A 31 9.65 10.10 5.72
C LYS A 31 10.89 10.55 4.95
N ALA A 32 11.78 9.63 4.60
CA ALA A 32 13.00 9.94 3.87
C ALA A 32 12.74 10.31 2.40
N LEU A 33 11.80 9.64 1.72
CA LEU A 33 11.56 9.81 0.29
C LEU A 33 10.59 10.94 -0.04
N ALA A 34 9.56 11.13 0.78
CA ALA A 34 8.47 12.07 0.50
C ALA A 34 8.46 13.28 1.46
N GLU A 35 9.32 13.30 2.48
CA GLU A 35 9.31 14.30 3.56
C GLU A 35 7.95 14.39 4.27
N ARG A 36 7.16 13.31 4.21
CA ARG A 36 5.85 13.18 4.85
C ARG A 36 5.86 12.09 5.92
N GLN A 37 4.96 12.19 6.89
CA GLN A 37 4.80 11.17 7.93
C GLN A 37 3.60 10.28 7.64
N VAL A 38 3.76 8.98 7.90
CA VAL A 38 2.64 8.03 7.87
C VAL A 38 1.80 8.24 9.11
N LEU A 39 0.51 8.54 8.90
CA LEU A 39 -0.46 8.64 9.99
C LEU A 39 -0.60 7.30 10.69
N GLN A 40 -0.43 7.30 12.01
CA GLN A 40 -0.58 6.10 12.84
C GLN A 40 -1.99 6.06 13.40
N ILE A 41 -2.59 4.86 13.43
CA ILE A 41 -3.85 4.64 14.15
C ILE A 41 -3.58 4.71 15.66
N ASN A 42 -4.22 5.63 16.34
CA ASN A 42 -4.25 5.74 17.78
C ASN A 42 -5.48 5.03 18.35
N LYS A 43 -5.30 3.82 18.89
CA LYS A 43 -6.40 3.04 19.49
C LYS A 43 -7.05 3.66 20.73
N SER A 44 -6.44 4.70 21.30
CA SER A 44 -7.03 5.44 22.42
C SER A 44 -7.83 6.67 21.97
N ASP A 45 -7.79 6.99 20.67
CA ASP A 45 -8.62 8.04 20.07
C ASP A 45 -9.94 7.43 19.57
N PRO A 46 -11.11 7.87 20.09
CA PRO A 46 -12.40 7.37 19.64
C PRO A 46 -12.65 7.55 18.14
N ALA A 47 -12.08 8.57 17.50
CA ALA A 47 -12.25 8.79 16.07
C ALA A 47 -11.53 7.71 15.23
N ASP A 48 -10.32 7.33 15.66
CA ASP A 48 -9.55 6.27 15.01
C ASP A 48 -10.15 4.89 15.26
N GLU A 49 -10.69 4.65 16.46
CA GLU A 49 -11.42 3.43 16.77
C GLU A 49 -12.68 3.29 15.87
N ASP A 50 -13.47 4.35 15.74
CA ASP A 50 -14.64 4.38 14.86
C ASP A 50 -14.25 4.21 13.38
N LEU A 51 -13.14 4.83 12.94
CA LEU A 51 -12.61 4.63 11.58
C LEU A 51 -12.28 3.16 11.33
N VAL A 52 -11.56 2.49 12.24
CA VAL A 52 -11.21 1.07 12.12
C VAL A 52 -12.47 0.20 12.04
N LEU A 53 -13.45 0.44 12.92
CA LEU A 53 -14.72 -0.31 12.90
C LEU A 53 -15.49 -0.15 11.59
N ARG A 54 -15.46 1.05 10.99
CA ARG A 54 -16.09 1.29 9.67
C ARG A 54 -15.33 0.59 8.56
N LEU A 55 -13.99 0.61 8.58
CA LEU A 55 -13.17 -0.11 7.60
C LEU A 55 -13.41 -1.62 7.68
N GLU A 56 -13.50 -2.19 8.88
CA GLU A 56 -13.85 -3.60 9.08
C GLU A 56 -15.22 -3.94 8.46
N LYS A 57 -16.24 -3.11 8.72
CA LYS A 57 -17.57 -3.27 8.11
C LYS A 57 -17.51 -3.16 6.58
N ALA A 58 -16.74 -2.22 6.03
CA ALA A 58 -16.59 -2.07 4.58
C ALA A 58 -15.96 -3.32 3.96
N ILE A 59 -14.95 -3.91 4.60
CA ILE A 59 -14.30 -5.15 4.12
C ILE A 59 -15.30 -6.30 4.12
N LEU A 60 -16.14 -6.44 5.15
CA LEU A 60 -17.17 -7.48 5.20
C LEU A 60 -18.22 -7.32 4.09
N ILE A 61 -18.66 -6.09 3.81
CA ILE A 61 -19.59 -5.79 2.70
C ILE A 61 -18.93 -6.16 1.36
N CYS A 62 -17.69 -5.74 1.16
CA CYS A 62 -16.90 -6.05 -0.03
C CYS A 62 -16.76 -7.57 -0.22
N ALA A 63 -16.43 -8.31 0.84
CA ALA A 63 -16.28 -9.76 0.82
C ALA A 63 -17.60 -10.47 0.48
N ALA A 64 -18.72 -10.07 1.08
CA ALA A 64 -20.04 -10.63 0.76
C ALA A 64 -20.43 -10.35 -0.69
N GLU A 65 -20.13 -9.16 -1.21
CA GLU A 65 -20.38 -8.84 -2.62
C GLU A 65 -19.50 -9.69 -3.55
N LEU A 66 -18.21 -9.86 -3.23
CA LEU A 66 -17.29 -10.73 -3.96
C LEU A 66 -17.71 -12.19 -3.95
N GLU A 67 -18.25 -12.69 -2.84
CA GLU A 67 -18.79 -14.05 -2.76
C GLU A 67 -20.00 -14.22 -3.70
N SER A 68 -20.90 -13.24 -3.72
CA SER A 68 -22.08 -13.25 -4.61
C SER A 68 -21.72 -13.06 -6.09
N LYS A 69 -20.67 -12.30 -6.38
CA LYS A 69 -20.22 -11.91 -7.72
C LYS A 69 -18.70 -12.01 -7.79
N PRO A 70 -18.13 -13.22 -7.92
CA PRO A 70 -16.69 -13.41 -7.88
C PRO A 70 -16.01 -12.82 -9.11
N VAL A 71 -14.86 -12.17 -8.88
CA VAL A 71 -13.96 -11.77 -9.95
C VAL A 71 -13.33 -13.01 -10.57
N ARG A 72 -13.44 -13.15 -11.90
CA ARG A 72 -12.85 -14.26 -12.64
C ARG A 72 -11.83 -13.73 -13.63
N ARG A 73 -10.55 -13.99 -13.36
CA ARG A 73 -9.44 -13.62 -14.25
C ARG A 73 -8.52 -14.81 -14.50
N PRO A 74 -7.94 -14.93 -15.70
CA PRO A 74 -6.95 -15.97 -15.99
C PRO A 74 -5.69 -15.83 -15.13
N ARG A 75 -5.33 -14.58 -14.75
CA ARG A 75 -4.15 -14.28 -13.96
C ARG A 75 -4.55 -13.72 -12.59
N PRO A 76 -4.00 -14.24 -11.47
CA PRO A 76 -4.36 -13.79 -10.12
C PRO A 76 -4.09 -12.30 -9.86
N ASN A 77 -3.06 -11.72 -10.47
CA ASN A 77 -2.73 -10.31 -10.29
C ASN A 77 -3.81 -9.35 -10.82
N GLU A 78 -4.60 -9.77 -11.82
CA GLU A 78 -5.72 -8.97 -12.35
C GLU A 78 -6.93 -8.97 -11.40
N VAL A 79 -7.00 -9.93 -10.47
CA VAL A 79 -8.05 -9.98 -9.44
C VAL A 79 -7.92 -8.78 -8.50
N GLY A 80 -6.70 -8.41 -8.14
CA GLY A 80 -6.44 -7.26 -7.26
C GLY A 80 -6.95 -5.94 -7.84
N ASN A 81 -6.76 -5.72 -9.15
CA ASN A 81 -7.25 -4.54 -9.86
C ASN A 81 -8.79 -4.46 -9.81
N ASP A 82 -9.46 -5.58 -10.04
CA ASP A 82 -10.92 -5.61 -10.15
C ASP A 82 -11.61 -5.53 -8.78
N VAL A 83 -10.92 -5.93 -7.70
CA VAL A 83 -11.42 -5.79 -6.31
C VAL A 83 -11.62 -4.31 -5.94
N GLU A 84 -10.84 -3.39 -6.52
CA GLU A 84 -10.97 -1.95 -6.26
C GLU A 84 -12.41 -1.45 -6.42
N ALA A 85 -13.12 -1.91 -7.45
CA ALA A 85 -14.50 -1.51 -7.69
C ALA A 85 -15.46 -1.91 -6.55
N TYR A 86 -15.20 -3.04 -5.89
CA TYR A 86 -15.98 -3.52 -4.75
C TYR A 86 -15.69 -2.67 -3.51
N VAL A 87 -14.41 -2.38 -3.25
CA VAL A 87 -14.00 -1.52 -2.12
C VAL A 87 -14.57 -0.10 -2.28
N MET A 88 -14.48 0.47 -3.47
CA MET A 88 -15.05 1.79 -3.80
C MET A 88 -16.57 1.87 -3.58
N ARG A 89 -17.30 0.75 -3.73
CA ARG A 89 -18.74 0.69 -3.43
C ARG A 89 -19.02 0.45 -1.94
N ALA A 90 -18.16 -0.28 -1.25
CA ALA A 90 -18.36 -0.63 0.15
C ALA A 90 -18.10 0.52 1.12
N LEU A 91 -17.06 1.33 0.87
CA LEU A 91 -16.67 2.45 1.74
C LEU A 91 -17.79 3.49 1.94
N PRO A 92 -18.51 3.97 0.89
CA PRO A 92 -19.61 4.90 1.07
C PRO A 92 -20.77 4.33 1.90
N GLN A 93 -20.99 3.01 1.87
CA GLN A 93 -22.06 2.36 2.64
C GLN A 93 -21.82 2.41 4.16
N VAL A 94 -20.56 2.60 4.58
CA VAL A 94 -20.18 2.78 5.98
C VAL A 94 -19.88 4.25 6.32
N GLY A 95 -20.26 5.18 5.43
CA GLY A 95 -20.07 6.62 5.63
C GLY A 95 -18.62 7.09 5.44
N LEU A 96 -17.80 6.33 4.70
CA LEU A 96 -16.44 6.73 4.32
C LEU A 96 -16.44 7.19 2.85
N ASN A 97 -15.95 8.40 2.61
CA ASN A 97 -15.76 8.89 1.25
C ASN A 97 -14.58 8.14 0.60
N ALA A 98 -14.79 7.66 -0.63
CA ALA A 98 -13.79 6.94 -1.39
C ALA A 98 -13.60 7.64 -2.73
N ALA A 99 -12.37 8.01 -3.07
CA ALA A 99 -12.06 8.70 -4.32
C ALA A 99 -10.68 8.29 -4.83
N ARG A 100 -10.60 7.91 -6.10
CA ARG A 100 -9.30 7.58 -6.69
C ARG A 100 -8.37 8.79 -6.68
N PRO A 101 -7.07 8.61 -6.39
CA PRO A 101 -6.09 9.66 -6.57
C PRO A 101 -6.13 10.22 -7.99
N THR A 102 -6.04 11.54 -8.08
CA THR A 102 -6.03 12.24 -9.36
C THR A 102 -4.60 12.35 -9.87
N SER A 103 -4.45 12.21 -11.18
CA SER A 103 -3.21 12.55 -11.86
C SER A 103 -2.99 14.06 -11.88
N ALA A 104 -1.78 14.50 -12.28
CA ALA A 104 -1.51 15.92 -12.51
C ALA A 104 -2.49 16.59 -13.51
N ALA A 105 -3.15 15.81 -14.36
CA ALA A 105 -4.18 16.28 -15.30
C ALA A 105 -5.61 16.24 -14.70
N GLY A 106 -5.79 15.90 -13.42
CA GLY A 106 -7.07 15.85 -12.73
C GLY A 106 -7.90 14.58 -12.94
N ALA A 107 -7.52 13.71 -13.87
CA ALA A 107 -8.21 12.44 -14.09
C ALA A 107 -7.84 11.41 -13.00
N GLY A 108 -8.84 10.72 -12.44
CA GLY A 108 -8.64 9.61 -11.51
C GLY A 108 -7.90 8.46 -12.19
N LYS A 109 -6.84 7.95 -11.56
CA LYS A 109 -6.06 6.80 -12.07
C LYS A 109 -6.31 5.58 -11.20
N SER A 110 -6.48 4.43 -11.83
CA SER A 110 -6.32 3.13 -11.17
C SER A 110 -4.94 2.61 -11.49
N THR A 111 -4.20 2.17 -10.47
CA THR A 111 -2.79 1.74 -10.58
C THR A 111 -2.64 0.22 -10.53
N GLY A 112 -3.75 -0.52 -10.49
CA GLY A 112 -3.77 -1.99 -10.39
C GLY A 112 -3.76 -2.53 -8.96
N TYR A 113 -3.91 -1.66 -7.98
CA TYR A 113 -4.30 -2.01 -6.62
C TYR A 113 -5.35 -1.00 -6.18
N PRO A 114 -6.19 -1.32 -5.18
CA PRO A 114 -7.15 -0.36 -4.68
C PRO A 114 -6.44 0.90 -4.18
N ASP A 115 -6.47 1.94 -5.00
CA ASP A 115 -5.88 3.25 -4.73
C ASP A 115 -7.05 4.21 -4.49
N ILE A 116 -7.30 4.51 -3.22
CA ILE A 116 -8.54 5.09 -2.69
C ILE A 116 -8.23 6.22 -1.70
#